data_AF-A0ABD0QVP9-F1
#
_entry.id   AF-A0ABD0QVP9-F1
#
_cell.length_a   1.000
_cell.length_b   1.000
_cell.length_c   1.000
_cell.angle_alpha   90.00
_cell.angle_beta   90.00
_cell.angle_gamma   90.00
#
_symmetry.space_group_name_H-M   'P 1'
#
loop_
_entity.id
_entity.type
_entity.pdbx_description
1 polymer ?
#
loop_
_entity_poly.entity_id
_entity_poly.type
_entity_poly.pdbx_seq_one_letter_code
_entity_poly.pdbx_strand_id
1 'polypeptide(L)'
;MPILKLLCCRSHHDVTLIHPGPPALYQLNTERKYIDGTDRKVRRWTYGRRDRNKQNKVILLVGETGAGKTTMINTMTNYLLGVKFEDEVFYQITEDEKHEDQS
;
A
#
# COMPACT_ATOMS: atom_id res chain seq x y z
N MET A 1 -7.57 -19.74 -28.04
CA MET A 1 -7.74 -18.28 -27.86
C MET A 1 -7.59 -17.92 -26.39
N PRO A 2 -6.44 -17.40 -25.95
CA PRO A 2 -6.41 -16.63 -24.70
C PRO A 2 -5.50 -15.40 -24.84
N ILE A 3 -6.04 -14.28 -25.34
CA ILE A 3 -5.38 -12.97 -25.28
C ILE A 3 -6.23 -11.96 -24.49
N LEU A 4 -7.46 -12.34 -24.11
CA LEU A 4 -8.42 -11.42 -23.49
C LEU A 4 -8.62 -11.71 -21.99
N LYS A 5 -7.56 -11.62 -21.20
CA LYS A 5 -7.68 -11.40 -19.74
C LYS A 5 -6.69 -10.38 -19.17
N LEU A 6 -6.01 -9.64 -20.04
CA LEU A 6 -5.02 -8.62 -19.68
C LEU A 6 -5.53 -7.17 -19.85
N LEU A 7 -6.85 -6.95 -19.83
CA LEU A 7 -7.43 -5.65 -20.16
C LEU A 7 -8.29 -5.01 -19.05
N CYS A 8 -8.22 -5.49 -17.81
CA CYS A 8 -8.87 -4.84 -16.67
C CYS A 8 -7.88 -4.34 -15.61
N CYS A 9 -6.86 -3.59 -16.04
CA CYS A 9 -6.13 -2.69 -15.15
C CYS A 9 -6.08 -1.31 -15.81
N ARG A 10 -7.25 -0.71 -16.09
CA ARG A 10 -7.35 0.72 -16.44
C ARG A 10 -7.20 1.61 -15.19
N SER A 11 -6.11 1.40 -14.48
CA SER A 11 -5.66 2.31 -13.44
C SER A 11 -4.14 2.20 -13.40
N HIS A 12 -3.46 3.25 -13.89
CA HIS A 12 -2.01 3.43 -13.82
C HIS A 12 -1.57 3.66 -12.36
N HIS A 13 -1.84 2.70 -11.49
CA HIS A 13 -1.26 2.66 -10.17
C HIS A 13 0.18 2.17 -10.33
N ASP A 14 1.11 2.86 -9.68
CA ASP A 14 2.52 2.47 -9.66
C ASP A 14 2.66 1.26 -8.72
N VAL A 15 2.68 0.05 -9.28
CA VAL A 15 2.54 -1.20 -8.53
C VAL A 15 3.43 -2.33 -9.05
N THR A 16 3.70 -3.29 -8.15
CA THR A 16 4.41 -4.54 -8.43
C THR A 16 3.53 -5.73 -8.05
N LEU A 17 3.36 -6.72 -8.94
CA LEU A 17 2.60 -7.94 -8.62
C LEU A 17 3.42 -8.82 -7.66
N ILE A 18 2.83 -9.17 -6.51
CA ILE A 18 3.42 -10.08 -5.52
C ILE A 18 2.90 -11.51 -5.74
N HIS A 19 1.57 -11.67 -5.86
CA HIS A 19 0.93 -12.98 -5.95
C HIS A 19 -0.24 -12.98 -6.95
N PRO A 20 -0.29 -13.92 -7.93
CA PRO A 20 -1.29 -13.89 -9.00
C PRO A 20 -2.64 -14.53 -8.66
N GLY A 21 -2.74 -15.34 -7.61
CA GLY A 21 -3.98 -16.05 -7.26
C GLY A 21 -5.07 -15.12 -6.72
N PRO A 22 -6.34 -15.54 -6.62
CA PRO A 22 -7.42 -14.65 -6.19
C PRO A 22 -7.42 -14.45 -4.65
N PRO A 23 -7.44 -13.19 -4.16
CA PRO A 23 -7.29 -11.95 -4.92
C PRO A 23 -5.82 -11.70 -5.30
N ALA A 24 -5.60 -11.18 -6.52
CA ALA A 24 -4.27 -10.84 -7.01
C ALA A 24 -3.67 -9.74 -6.12
N LEU A 25 -2.50 -10.03 -5.54
CA LEU A 25 -1.86 -9.18 -4.55
C LEU A 25 -0.84 -8.28 -5.23
N TYR A 26 -1.04 -6.98 -5.14
CA TYR A 26 -0.14 -5.97 -5.67
C TYR A 26 0.45 -5.13 -4.54
N GLN A 27 1.74 -4.83 -4.65
CA GLN A 27 2.39 -3.85 -3.82
C GLN A 27 2.30 -2.47 -4.45
N LEU A 28 1.92 -1.45 -3.68
CA LEU A 28 2.05 -0.06 -4.11
C LEU A 28 3.52 0.37 -3.97
N ASN A 29 4.06 0.90 -5.07
CA ASN A 29 5.40 1.49 -5.06
C ASN A 29 5.31 2.85 -4.35
N THR A 30 6.12 3.01 -3.29
CA THR A 30 6.05 4.15 -2.37
C THR A 30 7.40 4.81 -2.20
N GLU A 31 7.42 6.14 -2.06
CA GLU A 31 8.62 6.87 -1.65
C GLU A 31 8.82 6.72 -0.13
N ARG A 32 10.00 6.27 0.29
CA ARG A 32 10.33 5.99 1.70
C ARG A 32 11.42 6.93 2.20
N LYS A 33 11.14 7.59 3.33
CA LYS A 33 12.09 8.50 3.98
C LYS A 33 11.99 8.40 5.50
N TYR A 34 13.12 8.56 6.19
CA TYR A 34 13.14 8.89 7.61
C TYR A 34 12.93 10.39 7.76
N ILE A 35 12.13 10.79 8.75
CA ILE A 35 11.71 12.19 8.90
C ILE A 35 12.14 12.81 10.23
N ASP A 36 12.76 12.02 11.09
CA ASP A 36 13.28 12.40 12.40
C ASP A 36 14.82 12.54 12.41
N GLY A 37 15.41 12.78 11.25
CA GLY A 37 16.85 13.03 11.10
C GLY A 37 17.70 11.83 11.51
N THR A 38 18.55 12.03 12.52
CA THR A 38 19.59 11.07 12.93
C THR A 38 19.03 9.82 13.62
N ASP A 39 17.87 9.93 14.27
CA ASP A 39 17.33 8.86 15.12
C ASP A 39 16.71 7.70 14.33
N ARG A 40 16.27 7.94 13.08
CA ARG A 40 15.68 6.95 12.17
C ARG A 40 14.55 6.10 12.79
N LYS A 41 13.79 6.63 13.75
CA LYS A 41 12.64 5.99 14.39
C LYS A 41 11.34 6.24 13.65
N VAL A 42 11.24 7.35 12.91
CA VAL A 42 10.02 7.74 12.20
C VAL A 42 10.19 7.59 10.70
N ARG A 43 9.55 6.55 10.16
CA ARG A 43 9.49 6.27 8.73
C ARG A 43 8.24 6.88 8.11
N ARG A 44 8.37 7.45 6.92
CA ARG A 44 7.28 7.97 6.10
C ARG A 44 7.25 7.25 4.76
N TRP A 45 6.09 6.70 4.43
CA TRP A 45 5.75 6.21 3.10
C TRP A 45 4.84 7.22 2.41
N THR A 46 5.14 7.56 1.16
CA THR A 46 4.31 8.45 0.34
C THR A 46 3.87 7.71 -0.92
N TYR A 47 2.56 7.68 -1.17
CA TYR A 47 1.98 7.14 -2.40
C TYR A 47 1.25 8.25 -3.17
N GLY A 48 1.50 8.34 -4.47
CA GLY A 48 0.93 9.38 -5.33
C GLY A 48 1.50 10.79 -5.09
N ARG A 49 0.83 11.80 -5.67
CA ARG A 49 1.24 13.21 -5.56
C ARG A 49 0.33 13.98 -4.63
N ARG A 50 0.91 14.77 -3.72
CA ARG A 50 0.16 15.65 -2.83
C ARG A 50 -0.45 16.82 -3.60
N ASP A 51 -1.77 16.97 -3.51
CA ASP A 51 -2.49 18.15 -3.99
C ASP A 51 -2.60 19.19 -2.86
N ARG A 52 -2.04 20.38 -3.07
CA ARG A 52 -2.05 21.46 -2.06
C ARG A 52 -3.42 22.11 -1.90
N ASN A 53 -4.33 21.92 -2.86
CA ASN A 53 -5.68 22.49 -2.83
C ASN A 53 -6.67 21.61 -2.06
N LYS A 54 -6.29 20.37 -1.73
CA LYS A 54 -7.12 19.46 -0.93
C LYS A 54 -6.78 19.57 0.55
N GLN A 55 -7.81 19.54 1.39
CA GLN A 55 -7.62 19.49 2.84
C GLN A 55 -6.99 18.16 3.26
N ASN A 56 -5.99 18.23 4.13
CA ASN A 56 -5.38 17.05 4.73
C ASN A 56 -6.31 16.47 5.80
N LYS A 57 -6.44 15.14 5.83
CA LYS A 57 -7.05 14.40 6.93
C LYS A 57 -5.96 13.59 7.62
N VAL A 58 -5.87 13.68 8.94
CA VAL A 58 -4.86 12.98 9.76
C VAL A 58 -5.56 11.99 10.66
N ILE A 59 -5.11 10.74 10.63
CA ILE A 59 -5.59 9.65 11.47
C ILE A 59 -4.39 9.09 12.23
N LEU A 60 -4.49 9.01 13.55
CA LEU A 60 -3.48 8.38 14.42
C LEU A 60 -4.03 7.06 14.94
N LEU A 61 -3.34 5.96 14.65
CA LEU A 61 -3.68 4.63 15.14
C LEU A 61 -2.71 4.22 16.25
N VAL A 62 -3.23 3.83 17.42
CA VAL A 62 -2.44 3.43 18.60
C VAL A 62 -2.93 2.08 19.10
N GLY A 63 -2.01 1.22 19.52
CA GLY A 63 -2.32 -0.10 20.07
C GLY A 63 -1.08 -0.99 20.09
N GLU A 64 -1.16 -2.13 20.75
CA GLU A 64 -0.07 -3.10 20.85
C GLU A 64 0.31 -3.71 19.49
N THR A 65 1.52 -4.26 19.39
CA THR A 65 1.95 -5.03 18.21
C THR A 65 1.01 -6.21 17.99
N GLY A 66 0.63 -6.48 16.74
CA GLY A 66 -0.34 -7.54 16.42
C GLY A 66 -1.81 -7.12 16.50
N ALA A 67 -2.15 -5.93 17.02
CA ALA A 67 -3.53 -5.43 17.05
C ALA A 67 -4.14 -5.10 15.67
N GLY A 68 -3.44 -5.38 14.56
CA GLY A 68 -3.97 -5.21 13.20
C GLY A 68 -3.91 -3.78 12.62
N LYS A 69 -3.14 -2.87 13.21
CA LYS A 69 -3.01 -1.47 12.72
C LYS A 69 -2.56 -1.40 11.25
N THR A 70 -1.56 -2.21 10.87
CA THR A 70 -1.07 -2.31 9.48
C THR A 70 -2.14 -2.85 8.54
N THR A 71 -2.89 -3.88 8.99
CA THR A 71 -4.02 -4.44 8.26
C THR A 71 -5.08 -3.37 7.97
N MET A 72 -5.42 -2.54 8.97
CA MET A 72 -6.37 -1.46 8.81
C MET A 72 -5.89 -0.42 7.77
N ILE A 73 -4.60 -0.09 7.76
CA ILE A 73 -4.01 0.81 6.76
C ILE A 73 -4.14 0.24 5.34
N ASN A 74 -3.83 -1.04 5.14
CA ASN A 74 -3.98 -1.71 3.84
C ASN A 74 -5.44 -1.72 3.39
N THR A 75 -6.38 -2.06 4.27
CA THR A 75 -7.81 -2.06 3.95
C THR A 75 -8.33 -0.66 3.60
N MET A 76 -7.96 0.38 4.39
CA MET A 76 -8.32 1.77 4.08
C MET A 76 -7.77 2.21 2.73
N THR A 77 -6.55 1.78 2.38
CA THR A 77 -5.94 2.09 1.09
C THR A 77 -6.75 1.48 -0.06
N ASN A 78 -7.15 0.22 0.03
CA ASN A 78 -7.99 -0.42 -0.99
C ASN A 78 -9.33 0.29 -1.15
N TYR A 79 -9.96 0.66 -0.04
CA TYR A 79 -11.20 1.43 -0.06
C TYR A 79 -11.02 2.79 -0.76
N LEU A 80 -9.94 3.52 -0.46
CA LEU A 80 -9.63 4.82 -1.07
C LEU A 80 -9.27 4.70 -2.56
N LEU A 81 -8.70 3.57 -2.99
CA LEU A 81 -8.44 3.26 -4.39
C LEU A 81 -9.68 2.75 -5.13
N GLY A 82 -10.80 2.59 -4.45
CA GLY A 82 -12.07 2.16 -5.03
C GLY A 82 -12.12 0.68 -5.41
N VAL A 83 -11.25 -0.15 -4.84
CA VAL A 83 -11.24 -1.60 -5.05
C VAL A 83 -12.53 -2.20 -4.51
N LYS A 84 -13.20 -2.98 -5.34
CA LYS A 84 -14.40 -3.74 -4.98
C LYS A 84 -14.06 -5.21 -4.77
N PHE A 85 -14.95 -5.92 -4.08
CA PHE A 85 -14.76 -7.35 -3.82
C PHE A 85 -14.72 -8.17 -5.12
N GLU A 86 -15.51 -7.77 -6.12
CA GLU A 86 -15.59 -8.43 -7.43
C GLU A 86 -14.34 -8.22 -8.29
N ASP A 87 -13.47 -7.26 -7.95
CA ASP A 87 -12.25 -6.99 -8.72
C ASP A 87 -11.19 -8.09 -8.55
N GLU A 88 -11.32 -8.94 -7.52
CA GLU A 88 -10.34 -9.98 -7.17
C GLU A 88 -8.89 -9.45 -7.12
N VAL A 89 -8.72 -8.23 -6.61
CA VAL A 89 -7.43 -7.53 -6.46
C VAL A 89 -7.30 -7.00 -5.03
N PHE A 90 -6.08 -7.02 -4.50
CA PHE A 90 -5.76 -6.40 -3.22
C PHE A 90 -4.43 -5.65 -3.30
N TYR A 91 -4.41 -4.40 -2.84
CA TYR A 91 -3.22 -3.57 -2.74
C TYR A 91 -2.63 -3.58 -1.32
N GLN A 92 -1.32 -3.73 -1.22
CA GLN A 92 -0.56 -3.52 0.02
C GLN A 92 0.30 -2.26 -0.11
N ILE A 93 0.21 -1.36 0.87
CA ILE A 93 1.00 -0.11 0.89
C ILE A 93 2.23 -0.22 1.78
N THR A 94 2.17 -1.08 2.79
CA THR A 94 3.29 -1.38 3.69
C THR A 94 3.88 -2.74 3.31
N GLU A 95 5.19 -2.80 3.17
CA GLU A 95 5.89 -4.08 3.24
C GLU A 95 5.93 -4.52 4.70
N ASP A 96 5.64 -5.79 4.97
CA ASP A 96 6.22 -6.42 6.14
C ASP A 96 7.74 -6.38 5.91
N GLU A 97 8.48 -5.83 6.88
CA GLU A 97 9.93 -5.89 6.87
C GLU A 97 10.30 -7.37 6.78
N LYS A 98 10.56 -7.87 5.57
CA LYS A 98 11.49 -8.98 5.42
C LYS A 98 12.75 -8.41 6.04
N HIS A 99 13.05 -8.88 7.25
CA HIS A 99 14.35 -8.71 7.84
C HIS A 99 15.33 -9.21 6.77
N GLU A 100 15.93 -8.28 6.02
CA GLU A 100 17.26 -8.51 5.50
C GLU A 100 18.11 -8.61 6.75
N ASP A 101 18.17 -9.84 7.29
CA ASP A 101 19.15 -10.22 8.28
C ASP A 101 20.49 -9.73 7.73
N GLN A 102 21.08 -8.82 8.50
CA GLN A 102 22.39 -8.25 8.25
C GLN A 102 23.37 -9.41 7.98
N SER A 103 23.81 -9.54 6.74
CA SER A 103 25.03 -10.27 6.40
C SER A 103 26.23 -9.33 6.43
#